data_AF-A0A975CN44-F1
#
_entry.id   AF-A0A975CN44-F1
#
_cell.length_a   1.000
_cell.length_b   1.000
_cell.length_c   1.000
_cell.angle_alpha   90.00
_cell.angle_beta   90.00
_cell.angle_gamma   90.00
#
_symmetry.space_group_name_H-M   'P 1'
#
loop_
_entity.id
_entity.type
_entity.pdbx_description
1 polymer ?
#
loop_
_entity_poly.entity_id
_entity_poly.type
_entity_poly.pdbx_seq_one_letter_code
_entity_poly.pdbx_strand_id
1 'polypeptide(L)'
;MKKISLLILIFFSLKTFSQDKKKQPEKVKTKMEVFTSKTGVISKYTDFNLDKLKTIYSNSETRIRKLSSGNIENYFYQIEKQGKYGSSTASIEYSDLLETIKALNKLASEVDIDLKSEPDYMENKFISEDGFQLGYYISKNKANWFIKLEKFGSDKTLFIKDLEKLKIALQLAKSKIEKLKSK
;
A
#
# COMPACT_ATOMS: atom_id res chain seq x y z
N MET A 1 18.56 -56.08 56.23
CA MET A 1 17.43 -55.25 56.70
C MET A 1 17.70 -53.80 56.35
N LYS A 2 16.66 -53.09 55.87
CA LYS A 2 16.57 -51.63 55.66
C LYS A 2 17.29 -51.12 54.39
N LYS A 3 16.59 -50.97 53.27
CA LYS A 3 15.65 -49.88 52.87
C LYS A 3 16.37 -49.02 51.83
N ILE A 4 16.10 -49.27 50.54
CA ILE A 4 15.42 -48.32 49.64
C ILE A 4 16.11 -46.95 49.63
N SER A 5 16.94 -46.72 48.60
CA SER A 5 17.10 -45.39 48.03
C SER A 5 16.95 -45.51 46.52
N LEU A 6 15.70 -45.82 46.16
CA LEU A 6 15.12 -45.76 44.83
C LEU A 6 14.74 -44.30 44.59
N LEU A 7 15.05 -43.77 43.40
CA LEU A 7 14.49 -42.54 42.83
C LEU A 7 14.70 -41.24 43.65
N ILE A 8 15.89 -40.63 43.50
CA ILE A 8 16.03 -39.18 43.70
C ILE A 8 15.82 -38.49 42.34
N LEU A 9 14.60 -37.95 42.21
CA LEU A 9 14.24 -36.73 41.48
C LEU A 9 14.61 -36.61 40.00
N ILE A 10 13.97 -37.43 39.16
CA ILE A 10 13.59 -37.04 37.79
C ILE A 10 12.36 -36.12 37.89
N PHE A 11 12.53 -34.92 38.44
CA PHE A 11 11.49 -33.89 38.51
C PHE A 11 12.05 -32.48 38.27
N PHE A 12 13.08 -32.37 37.41
CA PHE A 12 13.24 -31.14 36.63
C PHE A 12 12.15 -31.13 35.58
N SER A 13 10.96 -30.69 36.01
CA SER A 13 9.91 -30.24 35.11
C SER A 13 10.52 -29.20 34.17
N LEU A 14 10.71 -29.62 32.92
CA LEU A 14 10.99 -28.74 31.82
C LEU A 14 9.87 -27.69 31.84
N LYS A 15 10.15 -26.49 32.34
CA LYS A 15 9.32 -25.34 32.05
C LYS A 15 9.51 -25.05 30.57
N THR A 16 8.74 -25.74 29.75
CA THR A 16 8.53 -25.34 28.36
C THR A 16 7.82 -24.01 28.42
N PHE A 17 8.58 -22.93 28.24
CA PHE A 17 8.00 -21.67 27.82
C PHE A 17 7.46 -21.92 26.42
N SER A 18 6.15 -22.15 26.32
CA SER A 18 5.46 -21.87 25.08
C SER A 18 5.79 -20.42 24.73
N GLN A 19 6.44 -20.20 23.60
CA GLN A 19 6.43 -18.88 23.01
C GLN A 19 4.97 -18.64 22.64
N ASP A 20 4.22 -17.97 23.52
CA ASP A 20 3.11 -17.17 23.06
C ASP A 20 3.70 -16.33 21.94
N LYS A 21 3.33 -16.67 20.69
CA LYS A 21 3.54 -15.75 19.59
C LYS A 21 2.90 -14.48 20.10
N LYS A 22 3.72 -13.49 20.50
CA LYS A 22 3.27 -12.12 20.64
C LYS A 22 2.37 -11.95 19.43
N LYS A 23 1.08 -11.73 19.65
CA LYS A 23 0.17 -11.31 18.60
C LYS A 23 0.83 -10.04 18.08
N GLN A 24 1.72 -10.20 17.08
CA GLN A 24 2.11 -9.10 16.23
C GLN A 24 0.77 -8.52 15.81
N PRO A 25 0.55 -7.21 15.98
CA PRO A 25 -0.71 -6.62 15.55
C PRO A 25 -0.94 -7.16 14.14
N GLU A 26 -2.04 -7.91 13.94
CA GLU A 26 -2.29 -8.58 12.67
C GLU A 26 -2.05 -7.55 11.59
N LYS A 27 -1.06 -7.81 10.73
CA LYS A 27 -0.74 -6.90 9.63
C LYS A 27 -2.04 -6.80 8.84
N VAL A 28 -2.73 -5.66 8.95
CA VAL A 28 -4.01 -5.42 8.29
C VAL A 28 -3.80 -5.78 6.84
N LYS A 29 -4.49 -6.83 6.38
CA LYS A 29 -4.33 -7.34 5.03
C LYS A 29 -4.90 -6.32 4.06
N THR A 30 -4.19 -6.07 2.98
CA THR A 30 -4.70 -5.24 1.89
C THR A 30 -5.88 -5.92 1.19
N LYS A 31 -6.74 -5.17 0.49
CA LYS A 31 -7.82 -5.72 -0.32
C LYS A 31 -7.32 -6.77 -1.32
N MET A 32 -6.13 -6.56 -1.87
CA MET A 32 -5.47 -7.52 -2.76
C MET A 32 -5.06 -8.81 -2.04
N GLU A 33 -4.46 -8.72 -0.85
CA GLU A 33 -4.09 -9.89 -0.03
C GLU A 33 -5.34 -10.67 0.42
N VAL A 34 -6.41 -9.97 0.81
CA VAL A 34 -7.70 -10.59 1.14
C VAL A 34 -8.24 -11.36 -0.07
N PHE A 35 -8.26 -10.73 -1.25
CA PHE A 35 -8.77 -11.36 -2.48
C PHE A 35 -7.99 -12.63 -2.86
N THR A 36 -6.67 -12.63 -2.67
CA THR A 36 -5.77 -13.70 -3.12
C THR A 36 -5.55 -14.80 -2.10
N SER A 37 -5.95 -14.60 -0.85
CA SER A 37 -5.79 -15.57 0.24
C SER A 37 -6.86 -16.66 0.34
N LYS A 38 -7.72 -16.81 -0.68
CA LYS A 38 -8.78 -17.83 -0.69
C LYS A 38 -8.19 -19.24 -0.90
N THR A 39 -8.30 -20.08 0.13
CA THR A 39 -7.84 -21.47 0.10
C THR A 39 -8.62 -22.32 -0.91
N GLY A 40 -7.94 -23.24 -1.59
CA GLY A 40 -8.57 -24.21 -2.48
C GLY A 40 -8.97 -23.66 -3.85
N VAL A 41 -8.59 -22.43 -4.19
CA VAL A 41 -8.92 -21.77 -5.46
C VAL A 41 -7.65 -21.36 -6.19
N ILE A 42 -7.57 -21.66 -7.49
CA ILE A 42 -6.48 -21.20 -8.34
C ILE A 42 -6.63 -19.69 -8.55
N SER A 43 -5.57 -18.95 -8.18
CA SER A 43 -5.49 -17.51 -8.41
C SER A 43 -4.61 -17.22 -9.63
N LYS A 44 -5.11 -16.40 -10.55
CA LYS A 44 -4.39 -15.93 -11.74
C LYS A 44 -4.16 -14.43 -11.66
N TYR A 45 -2.95 -14.01 -12.00
CA TYR A 45 -2.51 -12.62 -12.03
C TYR A 45 -2.26 -12.27 -13.50
N THR A 46 -2.79 -11.14 -13.96
CA THR A 46 -2.58 -10.66 -15.33
C THR A 46 -2.30 -9.17 -15.30
N ASP A 47 -1.10 -8.81 -15.75
CA ASP A 47 -0.62 -7.43 -15.71
C ASP A 47 -0.77 -6.76 -17.09
N PHE A 48 -1.28 -5.54 -17.08
CA PHE A 48 -1.36 -4.65 -18.23
C PHE A 48 -0.55 -3.40 -17.92
N ASN A 49 0.68 -3.33 -18.43
CA ASN A 49 1.58 -2.20 -18.17
C ASN A 49 1.01 -0.89 -18.70
N LEU A 50 1.28 0.19 -17.97
CA LEU A 50 0.95 1.56 -18.32
C LEU A 50 2.24 2.38 -18.35
N ASP A 51 2.15 3.64 -18.75
CA ASP A 51 3.29 4.55 -18.77
C ASP A 51 3.88 4.74 -17.36
N LYS A 52 5.21 4.87 -17.29
CA LYS A 52 5.89 5.09 -16.02
C LYS A 52 5.50 6.43 -15.39
N LEU A 53 5.27 6.43 -14.08
CA LEU A 53 5.05 7.65 -13.33
C LEU A 53 6.40 8.31 -13.02
N LYS A 54 6.65 9.49 -13.62
CA LYS A 54 7.85 10.27 -13.36
C LYS A 54 7.73 11.00 -12.02
N THR A 55 8.65 10.73 -11.11
CA THR A 55 8.73 11.36 -9.79
C THR A 55 9.98 12.24 -9.73
N ILE A 56 10.20 12.96 -8.62
CA ILE A 56 11.36 13.86 -8.49
C ILE A 56 12.68 13.07 -8.53
N TYR A 57 12.73 11.92 -7.86
CA TYR A 57 13.98 11.18 -7.63
C TYR A 57 14.05 9.85 -8.39
N SER A 58 12.96 9.41 -9.04
CA SER A 58 12.92 8.14 -9.76
C SER A 58 11.75 8.06 -10.75
N ASN A 59 11.70 6.97 -11.51
CA ASN A 59 10.52 6.58 -12.26
C ASN A 59 9.89 5.37 -11.56
N SER A 60 8.57 5.41 -11.38
CA SER A 60 7.80 4.28 -10.87
C SER A 60 7.13 3.54 -12.00
N GLU A 61 7.23 2.21 -11.97
CA GLU A 61 6.50 1.35 -12.90
C GLU A 61 5.02 1.37 -12.53
N THR A 62 4.14 1.42 -13.52
CA THR A 62 2.70 1.38 -13.27
C THR A 62 2.01 0.36 -14.16
N ARG A 63 0.94 -0.25 -13.64
CA ARG A 63 0.18 -1.28 -14.37
C ARG A 63 -1.22 -1.42 -13.82
N ILE A 64 -2.13 -1.97 -14.62
CA ILE A 64 -3.35 -2.58 -14.12
C ILE A 64 -3.08 -4.06 -13.87
N ARG A 65 -3.30 -4.53 -12.65
CA ARG A 65 -3.28 -5.95 -12.31
C ARG A 65 -4.71 -6.46 -12.20
N LYS A 66 -5.08 -7.35 -13.10
CA LYS A 66 -6.30 -8.16 -13.02
C LYS A 66 -5.99 -9.43 -12.21
N LEU A 67 -6.79 -9.68 -11.19
CA LEU A 67 -6.74 -10.88 -10.37
C LEU A 67 -8.00 -11.69 -10.61
N SER A 68 -7.85 -12.96 -10.99
CA SER A 68 -8.95 -13.91 -11.08
C SER A 68 -8.78 -14.96 -9.98
N SER A 69 -9.82 -15.21 -9.19
CA SER A 69 -9.85 -16.25 -8.16
C SER A 69 -11.16 -17.03 -8.33
N GLY A 70 -11.06 -18.20 -8.96
CA GLY A 70 -12.24 -18.92 -9.45
C GLY A 70 -12.95 -18.12 -10.54
N ASN A 71 -14.26 -17.89 -10.37
CA ASN A 71 -15.08 -17.14 -11.34
C ASN A 71 -15.16 -15.63 -11.03
N ILE A 72 -14.44 -15.16 -10.01
CA ILE A 72 -14.48 -13.75 -9.58
C ILE A 72 -13.21 -13.07 -10.08
N GLU A 73 -13.38 -11.88 -10.62
CA GLU A 73 -12.28 -11.03 -11.06
C GLU A 73 -12.27 -9.71 -10.29
N ASN A 74 -11.07 -9.21 -10.01
CA ASN A 74 -10.87 -7.90 -9.41
C ASN A 74 -9.68 -7.18 -10.06
N TYR A 75 -9.69 -5.85 -10.01
CA TYR A 75 -8.76 -5.00 -10.76
C TYR A 75 -8.10 -4.00 -9.81
N PHE A 76 -6.78 -3.92 -9.89
CA PHE A 76 -5.96 -3.06 -9.05
C PHE A 76 -5.06 -2.20 -9.93
N TYR A 77 -5.01 -0.90 -9.66
CA TYR A 77 -3.94 -0.06 -10.17
C TYR A 77 -2.72 -0.20 -9.27
N GLN A 78 -1.59 -0.56 -9.85
CA GLN A 78 -0.34 -0.73 -9.12
C GLN A 78 0.67 0.35 -9.48
N ILE A 79 1.30 0.92 -8.45
CA ILE A 79 2.45 1.81 -8.57
C ILE A 79 3.60 1.14 -7.83
N GLU A 80 4.65 0.78 -8.57
CA GLU A 80 5.82 0.11 -8.05
C GLU A 80 7.03 1.03 -8.07
N LYS A 81 7.70 1.14 -6.92
CA LYS A 81 9.00 1.79 -6.77
C LYS A 81 10.06 0.72 -6.54
N GLN A 82 11.06 0.67 -7.42
CA GLN A 82 12.24 -0.17 -7.21
C GLN A 82 13.10 0.41 -6.08
N GLY A 83 13.45 -0.43 -5.12
CA GLY A 83 14.41 -0.12 -4.06
C GLY A 83 15.63 -1.03 -4.15
N LYS A 84 16.68 -0.73 -3.38
CA LYS A 84 17.96 -1.47 -3.39
C LYS A 84 17.81 -2.95 -3.01
N TYR A 85 16.88 -3.27 -2.12
CA TYR A 85 16.70 -4.61 -1.53
C TYR A 85 15.33 -5.23 -1.84
N GLY A 86 14.56 -4.61 -2.74
CA GLY A 86 13.21 -5.04 -3.08
C GLY A 86 12.36 -3.87 -3.56
N SER A 87 11.24 -4.19 -4.19
CA SER A 87 10.28 -3.20 -4.65
C SER A 87 9.20 -2.92 -3.60
N SER A 88 8.60 -1.74 -3.73
CA SER A 88 7.48 -1.29 -2.91
C SER A 88 6.31 -1.04 -3.83
N THR A 89 5.15 -1.62 -3.52
CA THR A 89 4.04 -1.61 -4.49
C THR A 89 2.73 -1.28 -3.79
N ALA A 90 2.19 -0.11 -4.12
CA ALA A 90 0.79 0.17 -3.82
C ALA A 90 -0.09 -0.67 -4.74
N SER A 91 -1.13 -1.30 -4.20
CA SER A 91 -2.16 -1.99 -4.98
C SER A 91 -3.51 -1.36 -4.65
N ILE A 92 -3.97 -0.47 -5.51
CA ILE A 92 -5.15 0.37 -5.28
C ILE A 92 -6.33 -0.30 -5.98
N GLU A 93 -7.31 -0.77 -5.21
CA GLU A 93 -8.54 -1.37 -5.76
C GLU A 93 -9.36 -0.31 -6.52
N TYR A 94 -10.19 -0.73 -7.47
CA TYR A 94 -10.90 0.19 -8.35
C TYR A 94 -11.73 1.25 -7.62
N SER A 95 -12.47 0.90 -6.56
CA SER A 95 -13.22 1.89 -5.78
C SER A 95 -12.30 2.86 -5.05
N ASP A 96 -11.19 2.38 -4.47
CA ASP A 96 -10.17 3.22 -3.84
C ASP A 96 -9.49 4.16 -4.85
N LEU A 97 -9.34 3.73 -6.10
CA LEU A 97 -8.81 4.57 -7.18
C LEU A 97 -9.75 5.74 -7.48
N LEU A 98 -11.07 5.50 -7.50
CA LEU A 98 -12.05 6.58 -7.68
C LEU A 98 -12.00 7.58 -6.53
N GLU A 99 -11.86 7.10 -5.30
CA GLU A 99 -11.71 7.96 -4.12
C GLU A 99 -10.39 8.73 -4.15
N THR A 100 -9.30 8.09 -4.55
CA THR A 100 -7.98 8.73 -4.71
C THR A 100 -8.05 9.86 -5.73
N ILE A 101 -8.73 9.68 -6.86
CA ILE A 101 -8.94 10.73 -7.87
C ILE A 101 -9.76 11.89 -7.29
N LYS A 102 -10.84 11.62 -6.55
CA LYS A 102 -11.64 12.66 -5.89
C LYS A 102 -10.82 13.43 -4.87
N ALA A 103 -10.05 12.73 -4.05
CA ALA A 103 -9.19 13.30 -3.03
C ALA A 103 -8.10 14.18 -3.66
N LEU A 104 -7.45 13.74 -4.74
CA LEU A 104 -6.46 14.53 -5.47
C LEU A 104 -7.03 15.88 -5.91
N ASN A 105 -8.23 15.88 -6.49
CA ASN A 105 -8.88 17.10 -6.97
C ASN A 105 -9.24 18.04 -5.81
N LYS A 106 -9.76 17.49 -4.71
CA LYS A 106 -10.06 18.27 -3.51
C LYS A 106 -8.80 18.92 -2.93
N LEU A 107 -7.77 18.11 -2.68
CA LEU A 107 -6.49 18.59 -2.17
C LEU A 107 -5.88 19.67 -3.08
N ALA A 108 -5.94 19.48 -4.40
CA ALA A 108 -5.41 20.45 -5.35
C ALA A 108 -6.14 21.80 -5.29
N SER A 109 -7.43 21.81 -4.95
CA SER A 109 -8.22 23.04 -4.80
C SER A 109 -7.93 23.80 -3.50
N GLU A 110 -7.30 23.16 -2.51
CA GLU A 110 -6.99 23.77 -1.20
C GLU A 110 -5.61 24.43 -1.17
N VAL A 111 -4.69 24.04 -2.07
CA VAL A 111 -3.27 24.47 -2.06
C VAL A 111 -3.08 25.99 -1.99
N ASP A 112 -3.81 26.75 -2.80
CA ASP A 112 -3.64 28.21 -2.87
C ASP A 112 -4.12 28.93 -1.62
N ILE A 113 -5.15 28.39 -0.95
CA ILE A 113 -5.65 28.91 0.32
C ILE A 113 -4.62 28.62 1.41
N ASP A 114 -4.10 27.41 1.39
CA ASP A 114 -3.16 26.90 2.36
C ASP A 114 -1.80 27.60 2.29
N LEU A 115 -1.32 27.95 1.09
CA LEU A 115 -0.11 28.76 0.91
C LEU A 115 -0.25 30.17 1.50
N LYS A 116 -1.44 30.79 1.38
CA LYS A 116 -1.70 32.14 1.93
C LYS A 116 -1.71 32.20 3.45
N SER A 117 -1.87 31.06 4.12
CA SER A 117 -1.77 30.99 5.59
C SER A 117 -0.33 31.08 6.09
N GLU A 118 0.67 31.09 5.18
CA GLU A 118 2.10 31.20 5.47
C GLU A 118 2.60 30.31 6.63
N PRO A 119 2.30 29.00 6.61
CA PRO A 119 2.70 28.11 7.69
C PRO A 119 4.20 27.79 7.61
N ASP A 120 4.84 27.58 8.76
CA ASP A 120 6.18 26.99 8.81
C ASP A 120 6.17 25.56 8.24
N TYR A 121 5.13 24.81 8.60
CA TYR A 121 4.82 23.49 8.07
C TYR A 121 3.30 23.23 8.12
N MET A 122 2.77 22.63 7.06
CA MET A 122 1.43 22.06 7.03
C MET A 122 1.41 20.85 6.12
N GLU A 123 0.59 19.84 6.42
CA GLU A 123 0.45 18.63 5.60
C GLU A 123 -1.01 18.21 5.51
N ASN A 124 -1.50 18.11 4.28
CA ASN A 124 -2.81 17.53 3.98
C ASN A 124 -2.62 16.22 3.25
N LYS A 125 -3.31 15.17 3.69
CA LYS A 125 -3.27 13.86 3.06
C LYS A 125 -4.59 13.12 3.12
N PHE A 126 -4.85 12.38 2.06
CA PHE A 126 -5.80 11.29 1.99
C PHE A 126 -5.10 9.97 2.31
N ILE A 127 -5.79 9.08 3.02
CA ILE A 127 -5.30 7.74 3.38
C ILE A 127 -6.40 6.74 3.04
N SER A 128 -6.09 5.74 2.21
CA SER A 128 -7.00 4.63 1.93
C SER A 128 -6.98 3.57 3.04
N GLU A 129 -7.93 2.64 3.01
CA GLU A 129 -8.00 1.50 3.95
C GLU A 129 -6.71 0.65 3.94
N ASP A 130 -6.13 0.45 2.76
CA ASP A 130 -4.88 -0.31 2.55
C ASP A 130 -3.62 0.49 2.95
N GLY A 131 -3.78 1.73 3.41
CA GLY A 131 -2.71 2.60 3.88
C GLY A 131 -1.93 3.32 2.78
N PHE A 132 -2.43 3.30 1.54
CA PHE A 132 -1.94 4.19 0.48
C PHE A 132 -2.23 5.64 0.88
N GLN A 133 -1.25 6.53 0.68
CA GLN A 133 -1.42 7.94 1.00
C GLN A 133 -1.12 8.81 -0.20
N LEU A 134 -1.91 9.86 -0.36
CA LEU A 134 -1.70 10.92 -1.35
C LEU A 134 -1.89 12.25 -0.65
N GLY A 135 -0.95 13.16 -0.81
CA GLY A 135 -1.02 14.44 -0.13
C GLY A 135 -0.03 15.46 -0.64
N TYR A 136 -0.06 16.61 0.01
CA TYR A 136 0.98 17.62 -0.12
C TYR A 136 1.33 18.16 1.26
N TYR A 137 2.54 18.69 1.37
CA TYR A 137 2.94 19.51 2.51
C TYR A 137 3.47 20.84 2.03
N ILE A 138 3.25 21.88 2.83
CA ILE A 138 3.84 23.19 2.64
C ILE A 138 5.06 23.29 3.54
N SER A 139 6.19 23.65 2.94
CA SER A 139 7.37 24.08 3.68
C SER A 139 8.14 25.09 2.86
N LYS A 140 8.75 26.08 3.52
CA LYS A 140 9.44 27.20 2.85
C LYS A 140 8.56 27.88 1.81
N ASN A 141 7.28 28.07 2.15
CA ASN A 141 6.24 28.66 1.30
C ASN A 141 6.08 27.97 -0.08
N LYS A 142 6.27 26.64 -0.14
CA LYS A 142 6.09 25.84 -1.34
C LYS A 142 5.30 24.57 -1.03
N ALA A 143 4.32 24.27 -1.86
CA ALA A 143 3.59 23.01 -1.81
C ALA A 143 4.40 21.89 -2.49
N ASN A 144 4.61 20.79 -1.77
CA ASN A 144 5.35 19.62 -2.21
C ASN A 144 4.44 18.40 -2.16
N TRP A 145 4.21 17.78 -3.31
CA TRP A 145 3.29 16.67 -3.45
C TRP A 145 3.99 15.33 -3.24
N PHE A 146 3.29 14.38 -2.62
CA PHE A 146 3.81 13.05 -2.37
C PHE A 146 2.74 11.96 -2.46
N ILE A 147 3.22 10.75 -2.72
CA ILE A 147 2.48 9.50 -2.56
C ILE A 147 3.28 8.59 -1.64
N LYS A 148 2.61 7.93 -0.70
CA LYS A 148 3.20 6.86 0.10
C LYS A 148 2.54 5.54 -0.29
N LEU A 149 3.34 4.59 -0.76
CA LEU A 149 2.85 3.37 -1.39
C LEU A 149 2.26 2.36 -0.38
N GLU A 150 2.83 2.28 0.81
CA GLU A 150 2.47 1.31 1.85
C GLU A 150 2.56 1.95 3.24
N LYS A 151 1.81 1.39 4.21
CA LYS A 151 1.79 1.86 5.60
C LYS A 151 3.13 1.69 6.32
N PHE A 152 3.84 0.60 6.06
CA PHE A 152 5.06 0.19 6.76
C PHE A 152 6.26 0.03 5.81
N GLY A 153 7.47 0.17 6.36
CA GLY A 153 8.73 0.03 5.62
C GLY A 153 9.42 1.36 5.31
N SER A 154 10.74 1.30 5.09
CA SER A 154 11.55 2.43 4.66
C SER A 154 11.44 2.64 3.14
N ASP A 155 11.64 3.89 2.70
CA ASP A 155 11.72 4.28 1.28
C ASP A 155 10.44 4.08 0.43
N LYS A 156 9.26 4.21 1.04
CA LYS A 156 7.94 4.02 0.38
C LYS A 156 7.33 5.29 -0.22
N THR A 157 7.99 6.43 -0.06
CA THR A 157 7.47 7.73 -0.52
C THR A 157 8.00 8.06 -1.91
N LEU A 158 7.10 8.55 -2.76
CA LEU A 158 7.35 9.11 -4.07
C LEU A 158 7.00 10.60 -4.02
N PHE A 159 7.95 11.47 -4.35
CA PHE A 159 7.68 12.90 -4.46
C PHE A 159 7.30 13.25 -5.88
N ILE A 160 6.19 13.94 -6.05
CA ILE A 160 5.57 14.17 -7.36
C ILE A 160 6.14 15.44 -7.97
N LYS A 161 6.73 15.30 -9.16
CA LYS A 161 7.34 16.42 -9.90
C LYS A 161 6.29 17.29 -10.59
N ASP A 162 5.22 16.66 -11.08
CA ASP A 162 4.22 17.26 -11.94
C ASP A 162 2.85 16.69 -11.58
N LEU A 163 2.00 17.52 -10.98
CA LEU A 163 0.69 17.13 -10.49
C LEU A 163 -0.26 16.73 -11.63
N GLU A 164 -0.17 17.42 -12.77
CA GLU A 164 -1.03 17.13 -13.93
C GLU A 164 -0.68 15.77 -14.53
N LYS A 165 0.60 15.41 -14.58
CA LYS A 165 1.00 14.04 -14.99
C LYS A 165 0.46 12.97 -14.04
N LEU A 166 0.42 13.23 -12.74
CA LEU A 166 -0.19 12.31 -11.78
C LEU A 166 -1.71 12.17 -12.03
N LYS A 167 -2.43 13.29 -12.22
CA LYS A 167 -3.86 13.28 -12.55
C LYS A 167 -4.13 12.45 -13.79
N ILE A 168 -3.37 12.68 -14.87
CA ILE A 168 -3.47 11.94 -16.12
C ILE A 168 -3.23 10.44 -15.89
N ALA A 169 -2.17 10.07 -15.15
CA ALA A 169 -1.87 8.67 -14.87
C ALA A 169 -3.02 7.95 -14.14
N LEU A 170 -3.64 8.59 -13.14
CA LEU A 170 -4.79 8.02 -12.42
C LEU A 170 -6.03 7.88 -13.32
N GLN A 171 -6.29 8.86 -14.18
CA GLN A 171 -7.42 8.80 -15.12
C GLN A 171 -7.23 7.72 -16.20
N LEU A 172 -6.00 7.56 -16.70
CA LEU A 172 -5.66 6.48 -17.63
C LEU A 172 -5.82 5.11 -16.97
N ALA A 173 -5.39 4.97 -15.72
CA ALA A 173 -5.59 3.74 -14.95
C ALA A 173 -7.09 3.40 -14.78
N LYS A 174 -7.90 4.40 -14.37
CA LYS A 174 -9.35 4.26 -14.26
C LYS A 174 -9.96 3.81 -15.59
N SER A 175 -9.69 4.53 -16.67
CA SER A 175 -10.23 4.26 -18.01
C SER A 175 -9.81 2.87 -18.51
N LYS A 176 -8.58 2.44 -18.20
CA LYS A 176 -8.10 1.09 -18.55
C LYS A 176 -8.87 0.01 -17.81
N ILE A 177 -9.13 0.18 -16.50
CA ILE A 177 -9.93 -0.77 -15.73
C ILE A 177 -11.36 -0.84 -16.27
N GLU A 178 -12.00 0.30 -16.54
CA GLU A 178 -13.35 0.36 -17.12
C GLU A 178 -13.42 -0.40 -18.45
N LYS A 179 -12.44 -0.19 -19.34
CA LYS A 179 -12.32 -0.92 -20.61
C LYS A 179 -12.09 -2.43 -20.43
N LEU A 180 -11.41 -2.86 -19.36
CA LEU A 180 -11.17 -4.27 -19.09
C LEU A 180 -12.42 -4.96 -18.50
N LYS A 181 -13.24 -4.22 -17.73
CA LYS A 181 -14.50 -4.70 -17.16
C LYS A 181 -15.62 -4.84 -18.20
N SER A 182 -15.56 -4.11 -19.31
CA SER A 182 -16.57 -4.13 -20.37
C SER A 182 -16.31 -5.17 -21.47
N LYS A 183 -15.26 -5.98 -21.33
CA LYS A 183 -14.96 -7.11 -22.21
C LYS A 183 -15.54 -8.40 -21.64
#